data_AF-A0A0F5YJV4-F1
#
_entry.id   AF-A0A0F5YJV4-F1
#
_cell.length_a   1.000
_cell.length_b   1.000
_cell.length_c   1.000
_cell.angle_alpha   90.00
_cell.angle_beta   90.00
_cell.angle_gamma   90.00
#
_symmetry.space_group_name_H-M   'P 1'
#
loop_
_entity.id
_entity.type
_entity.pdbx_description
1 polymer ?
#
loop_
_entity_poly.entity_id
_entity_poly.type
_entity_poly.pdbx_seq_one_letter_code
_entity_poly.pdbx_strand_id
1 'polypeptide(L)'
;MENYGLLDRFIGYLFLHLEDLNRSPELRPQLENFLNFYFKDEAQNFLNYLKKERAIKEQQKTEAGEKEPCLLVGIFEQSNSLVVRAWLIENAHTYNYESPVGFHLLTDPEGEPIGEKLQGLSKVMESLSKKAYNRLPSDTLIKSIQCFLPTKLIALTSIDRLVCENKVVQPTWGSEYEINVRFSERLSGGDERVNRWRSKGKVFREKLKEQSNLILSPLDNSNPKRLYLSLLEANGACLKVPMWESKSEQIMLILLETGIPLALWLRQKPEGLDCCATALDNIICQCNLEKLPHHIKVSRRQAWEEESDTHIGNHLSLLWDDFNLVPPAQQLEMPKP
;
A
#
# COMPACT_ATOMS: atom_id res chain seq x y z
N MET A 1 21.00 -31.43 -17.84
CA MET A 1 20.02 -30.94 -16.86
C MET A 1 19.38 -32.16 -16.25
N GLU A 2 19.65 -32.44 -14.98
CA GLU A 2 18.96 -33.52 -14.26
C GLU A 2 17.47 -33.17 -14.19
N ASN A 3 16.62 -34.05 -14.71
CA ASN A 3 15.22 -33.76 -14.99
C ASN A 3 14.36 -34.25 -13.81
N TYR A 4 14.46 -33.59 -12.66
CA TYR A 4 13.62 -33.87 -11.50
C TYR A 4 12.17 -33.46 -11.76
N GLY A 5 11.21 -34.31 -11.40
CA GLY A 5 9.78 -34.04 -11.61
C GLY A 5 9.26 -32.88 -10.76
N LEU A 6 8.08 -32.35 -11.12
CA LEU A 6 7.43 -31.28 -10.36
C LEU A 6 7.11 -31.68 -8.91
N LEU A 7 6.68 -32.92 -8.70
CA LEU A 7 6.38 -33.46 -7.37
C LEU A 7 7.65 -33.57 -6.51
N ASP A 8 8.73 -34.07 -7.09
CA ASP A 8 10.05 -34.18 -6.45
C ASP A 8 10.51 -32.81 -5.96
N ARG A 9 10.48 -31.82 -6.87
CA ARG A 9 10.84 -30.43 -6.59
C ARG A 9 9.96 -29.81 -5.50
N PHE A 10 8.66 -30.04 -5.53
CA PHE A 10 7.73 -29.57 -4.50
C PHE A 10 8.12 -30.12 -3.11
N ILE A 11 8.34 -31.44 -3.00
CA ILE A 11 8.71 -32.09 -1.74
C ILE A 11 10.07 -31.59 -1.24
N GLY A 12 11.05 -31.46 -2.14
CA GLY A 12 12.37 -30.93 -1.78
C GLY A 12 12.32 -29.48 -1.30
N TYR A 13 11.53 -28.61 -1.95
CA TYR A 13 11.34 -27.24 -1.47
C TYR A 13 10.58 -27.16 -0.14
N LEU A 14 9.59 -28.03 0.08
CA LEU A 14 8.89 -28.12 1.36
C LEU A 14 9.85 -28.51 2.50
N PHE A 15 10.74 -29.47 2.25
CA PHE A 15 11.78 -29.86 3.21
C PHE A 15 12.72 -28.70 3.55
N LEU A 16 13.24 -28.00 2.53
CA LEU A 16 14.11 -26.83 2.72
C LEU A 16 13.41 -25.70 3.49
N HIS A 17 12.13 -25.45 3.20
CA HIS A 17 11.35 -24.42 3.88
C HIS A 17 11.12 -24.74 5.37
N LEU A 18 10.91 -26.02 5.71
CA LEU A 18 10.79 -26.46 7.10
C LEU A 18 12.13 -26.43 7.84
N GLU A 19 13.25 -26.69 7.15
CA GLU A 19 14.61 -26.51 7.68
C GLU A 19 14.86 -25.04 8.07
N ASP A 20 14.52 -24.09 7.19
CA ASP A 20 14.69 -22.65 7.42
C ASP A 20 13.84 -22.14 8.59
N LEU A 21 12.60 -22.64 8.73
CA LEU A 21 11.66 -22.16 9.74
C LEU A 21 11.85 -22.79 11.13
N ASN A 22 12.67 -23.84 11.25
CA ASN A 22 12.82 -24.62 12.49
C ASN A 22 11.46 -25.09 13.07
N ARG A 23 10.48 -25.33 12.20
CA ARG A 23 9.09 -25.68 12.57
C ARG A 23 8.79 -27.15 12.27
N SER A 24 7.83 -27.71 13.01
CA SER A 24 7.27 -29.06 12.85
C SER A 24 8.31 -30.19 12.95
N PRO A 25 8.84 -30.46 14.16
CA PRO A 25 9.83 -31.52 14.41
C PRO A 25 9.32 -32.93 14.07
N GLU A 26 8.01 -33.11 13.94
CA GLU A 26 7.35 -34.38 13.59
C GLU A 26 7.34 -34.66 12.09
N LEU A 27 7.26 -33.62 11.26
CA LEU A 27 7.18 -33.71 9.80
C LEU A 27 8.55 -33.82 9.14
N ARG A 28 9.57 -33.20 9.75
CA ARG A 28 10.93 -33.19 9.22
C ARG A 28 11.51 -34.61 9.04
N PRO A 29 11.46 -35.52 10.05
CA PRO A 29 11.95 -36.89 9.88
C PRO A 29 11.17 -37.68 8.83
N GLN A 30 9.86 -37.40 8.68
CA GLN A 30 9.03 -38.08 7.68
C GLN A 30 9.42 -37.68 6.26
N LEU A 31 9.67 -36.39 6.03
CA LEU A 31 10.13 -35.88 4.74
C LEU A 31 11.58 -36.29 4.45
N GLU A 32 12.45 -36.32 5.46
CA GLU A 32 13.82 -36.82 5.32
C GLU A 32 13.82 -38.31 4.94
N ASN A 33 13.01 -39.13 5.61
CA ASN A 33 12.84 -40.54 5.27
C ASN A 33 12.25 -40.72 3.86
N PHE A 34 11.29 -39.89 3.47
CA PHE A 34 10.74 -39.91 2.11
C PHE A 34 11.82 -39.60 1.06
N LEU A 35 12.60 -38.53 1.27
CA LEU A 35 13.69 -38.15 0.37
C LEU A 35 14.76 -39.24 0.29
N ASN A 36 15.17 -39.81 1.42
CA ASN A 36 16.15 -40.90 1.46
C ASN A 36 15.61 -42.19 0.85
N PHE A 37 14.31 -42.49 1.00
CA PHE A 37 13.69 -43.65 0.36
C PHE A 37 13.63 -43.50 -1.16
N TYR A 38 13.24 -42.32 -1.63
CA TYR A 38 12.96 -42.07 -3.04
C TYR A 38 14.23 -41.79 -3.85
N PHE A 39 15.16 -41.01 -3.30
CA PHE A 39 16.43 -40.63 -3.95
C PHE A 39 17.64 -41.44 -3.47
N LYS A 40 17.49 -42.29 -2.45
CA LYS A 40 18.59 -43.11 -1.90
C LYS A 40 19.81 -42.26 -1.59
N ASP A 41 20.99 -42.65 -2.07
CA ASP A 41 22.26 -41.97 -1.86
C ASP A 41 22.36 -40.61 -2.59
N GLU A 42 21.38 -40.27 -3.45
CA GLU A 42 21.35 -39.02 -4.20
C GLU A 42 20.50 -37.92 -3.53
N ALA A 43 19.85 -38.20 -2.39
CA ALA A 43 19.01 -37.22 -1.69
C ALA A 43 19.76 -35.91 -1.40
N GLN A 44 21.02 -36.01 -0.98
CA GLN A 44 21.85 -34.83 -0.72
C GLN A 44 22.22 -34.07 -2.01
N ASN A 45 22.46 -34.78 -3.12
CA ASN A 45 22.75 -34.17 -4.41
C ASN A 45 21.53 -33.41 -4.94
N PHE A 46 20.34 -34.00 -4.82
CA PHE A 46 19.07 -33.37 -5.14
C PHE A 46 18.82 -32.10 -4.30
N LEU A 47 19.01 -32.17 -2.97
CA LEU A 47 18.87 -30.99 -2.11
C LEU A 47 19.89 -29.90 -2.43
N ASN A 48 21.14 -30.27 -2.72
CA ASN A 48 22.18 -29.33 -3.13
C ASN A 48 21.84 -28.66 -4.48
N TYR A 49 21.25 -29.41 -5.42
CA TYR A 49 20.72 -28.87 -6.67
C TYR A 49 19.62 -27.84 -6.41
N LEU A 50 18.64 -28.15 -5.56
CA LEU A 50 17.55 -27.21 -5.22
C LEU A 50 18.05 -25.96 -4.49
N LYS A 51 19.04 -26.11 -3.58
CA LYS A 51 19.71 -24.97 -2.90
C LYS A 51 20.40 -24.06 -3.93
N LYS A 52 21.11 -24.64 -4.92
CA LYS A 52 21.71 -23.87 -6.02
C LYS A 52 20.66 -23.22 -6.92
N GLU A 53 19.59 -23.93 -7.28
CA GLU A 53 18.50 -23.37 -8.09
C GLU A 53 17.81 -22.20 -7.38
N ARG A 54 17.57 -22.33 -6.06
CA ARG A 54 17.06 -21.25 -5.21
C ARG A 54 18.02 -20.06 -5.18
N ALA A 55 19.30 -20.29 -4.94
CA ALA A 55 20.31 -19.23 -4.91
C ALA A 55 20.43 -18.51 -6.27
N ILE A 56 20.36 -19.25 -7.39
CA ILE A 56 20.34 -18.66 -8.74
C ILE A 56 19.07 -17.82 -8.94
N LYS A 57 17.89 -18.31 -8.53
CA LYS A 57 16.64 -17.55 -8.60
C LYS A 57 16.64 -16.31 -7.71
N GLU A 58 17.22 -16.40 -6.52
CA GLU A 58 17.40 -15.27 -5.59
C GLU A 58 18.40 -14.25 -6.15
N GLN A 59 19.51 -14.71 -6.73
CA GLN A 59 20.49 -13.86 -7.39
C GLN A 59 19.90 -13.19 -8.64
N GLN A 60 19.14 -13.92 -9.46
CA GLN A 60 18.41 -13.36 -10.61
C GLN A 60 17.31 -12.38 -10.19
N LYS A 61 16.60 -12.62 -9.08
CA LYS A 61 15.68 -11.65 -8.47
C LYS A 61 16.41 -10.38 -8.01
N THR A 62 17.62 -10.54 -7.49
CA THR A 62 18.46 -9.42 -7.00
C THR A 62 19.04 -8.61 -8.16
N GLU A 63 19.43 -9.27 -9.27
CA GLU A 63 20.01 -8.65 -10.46
C GLU A 63 18.94 -8.03 -11.40
N ALA A 64 17.73 -8.58 -11.48
CA ALA A 64 16.62 -8.01 -12.25
C ALA A 64 15.87 -6.88 -11.52
N GLY A 65 16.10 -6.73 -10.21
CA GLY A 65 15.29 -5.91 -9.31
C GLY A 65 13.89 -6.50 -9.14
N GLU A 66 13.47 -6.78 -7.91
CA GLU A 66 12.10 -7.24 -7.68
C GLU A 66 11.13 -6.14 -8.11
N LYS A 67 10.38 -6.40 -9.19
CA LYS A 67 9.34 -5.47 -9.65
C LYS A 67 8.33 -5.33 -8.54
N GLU A 68 8.00 -4.09 -8.17
CA GLU A 68 6.91 -3.80 -7.24
C GLU A 68 5.77 -3.12 -8.00
N PRO A 69 4.82 -3.88 -8.58
CA PRO A 69 3.68 -3.28 -9.23
C PRO A 69 2.81 -2.52 -8.24
N CYS A 70 2.23 -1.43 -8.74
CA CYS A 70 1.41 -0.51 -8.00
C CYS A 70 0.17 -0.14 -8.81
N LEU A 71 -0.99 -0.21 -8.17
CA LEU A 71 -2.25 0.22 -8.76
C LEU A 71 -2.55 1.66 -8.33
N LEU A 72 -2.73 2.57 -9.28
CA LEU A 72 -3.23 3.91 -9.04
C LEU A 72 -4.73 3.91 -9.30
N VAL A 73 -5.53 4.42 -8.36
CA VAL A 73 -6.98 4.53 -8.47
C VAL A 73 -7.36 5.96 -8.12
N GLY A 74 -7.82 6.73 -9.11
CA GLY A 74 -8.30 8.09 -8.92
C GLY A 74 -9.81 8.17 -8.97
N ILE A 75 -10.40 8.84 -7.97
CA ILE A 75 -11.83 9.12 -7.90
C ILE A 75 -12.03 10.60 -8.19
N PHE A 76 -12.92 10.92 -9.12
CA PHE A 76 -13.17 12.27 -9.58
C PHE A 76 -14.66 12.59 -9.58
N GLU A 77 -14.99 13.87 -9.44
CA GLU A 77 -16.34 14.38 -9.59
C GLU A 77 -16.58 14.77 -11.04
N GLN A 78 -17.59 14.18 -11.67
CA GLN A 78 -18.00 14.48 -13.05
C GLN A 78 -19.52 14.55 -13.12
N SER A 79 -20.05 15.73 -13.51
CA SER A 79 -21.48 15.96 -13.74
C SER A 79 -22.40 15.45 -12.61
N ASN A 80 -22.09 15.80 -11.36
CA ASN A 80 -22.78 15.35 -10.13
C ASN A 80 -22.67 13.85 -9.80
N SER A 81 -21.78 13.12 -10.47
CA SER A 81 -21.48 11.71 -10.17
C SER A 81 -20.00 11.52 -9.82
N LEU A 82 -19.67 10.38 -9.22
CA LEU A 82 -18.29 9.97 -9.00
C LEU A 82 -17.88 8.95 -10.08
N VAL A 83 -16.71 9.21 -10.68
CA VAL A 83 -16.09 8.31 -11.66
C VAL A 83 -14.73 7.84 -11.14
N VAL A 84 -14.35 6.62 -11.52
CA VAL A 84 -13.05 6.03 -11.22
C VAL A 84 -12.22 5.97 -12.48
N ARG A 85 -10.97 6.44 -12.40
CA ARG A 85 -9.93 6.13 -13.38
C ARG A 85 -8.84 5.36 -12.70
N ALA A 86 -8.25 4.40 -13.40
CA ALA A 86 -7.21 3.58 -12.80
C ALA A 86 -6.09 3.23 -13.76
N TRP A 87 -4.91 3.07 -13.18
CA TRP A 87 -3.68 2.83 -13.91
C TRP A 87 -2.80 1.81 -13.19
N LEU A 88 -2.13 0.97 -13.96
CA LEU A 88 -1.12 0.04 -13.45
C LEU A 88 0.26 0.60 -13.74
N ILE A 89 1.11 0.66 -12.71
CA ILE A 89 2.56 0.80 -12.82
C ILE A 89 3.18 -0.57 -12.58
N GLU A 90 3.96 -1.08 -13.52
CA GLU A 90 4.60 -2.40 -13.42
C GLU A 90 5.72 -2.45 -12.37
N ASN A 91 6.42 -1.33 -12.16
CA ASN A 91 7.46 -1.22 -11.15
C ASN A 91 7.53 0.20 -10.58
N ALA A 92 7.05 0.36 -9.35
CA ALA A 92 7.02 1.65 -8.65
C ALA A 92 8.42 2.25 -8.41
N HIS A 93 9.46 1.43 -8.29
CA HIS A 93 10.83 1.89 -8.00
C HIS A 93 11.49 2.62 -9.17
N THR A 94 11.18 2.20 -10.39
CA THR A 94 11.79 2.74 -11.62
C THR A 94 10.85 3.66 -12.39
N TYR A 95 9.62 3.84 -11.90
CA TYR A 95 8.63 4.67 -12.57
C TYR A 95 8.97 6.15 -12.50
N ASN A 96 8.79 6.84 -13.62
CA ASN A 96 8.89 8.28 -13.74
C ASN A 96 7.69 8.81 -14.54
N TYR A 97 6.87 9.67 -13.95
CA TYR A 97 5.67 10.21 -14.61
C TYR A 97 6.00 11.14 -15.80
N GLU A 98 7.22 11.69 -15.88
CA GLU A 98 7.68 12.54 -16.98
C GLU A 98 8.10 11.71 -18.21
N SER A 99 8.52 10.46 -17.98
CA SER A 99 8.88 9.48 -19.01
C SER A 99 8.28 8.11 -18.65
N PRO A 100 6.96 7.95 -18.79
CA PRO A 100 6.25 6.82 -18.20
C PRO A 100 6.50 5.52 -18.98
N VAL A 101 7.35 4.67 -18.42
CA VAL A 101 7.62 3.31 -18.90
C VAL A 101 6.93 2.30 -17.97
N GLY A 102 6.35 1.24 -18.53
CA GLY A 102 5.67 0.19 -17.75
C GLY A 102 4.37 0.68 -17.11
N PHE A 103 3.62 1.53 -17.81
CA PHE A 103 2.38 2.15 -17.36
C PHE A 103 1.20 1.74 -18.26
N HIS A 104 0.05 1.43 -17.67
CA HIS A 104 -1.15 1.01 -18.41
C HIS A 104 -2.41 1.66 -17.84
N LEU A 105 -3.22 2.28 -18.69
CA LEU A 105 -4.58 2.69 -18.35
C LEU A 105 -5.50 1.44 -18.28
N LEU A 106 -6.27 1.30 -17.20
CA LEU A 106 -7.15 0.15 -16.95
C LEU A 106 -8.65 0.45 -17.11
N THR A 107 -9.01 1.73 -17.14
CA THR A 107 -10.38 2.23 -17.34
C THR A 107 -10.51 2.91 -18.70
N ASP A 108 -11.74 3.17 -19.12
CA ASP A 108 -11.95 4.08 -20.25
C ASP A 108 -11.49 5.50 -19.88
N PRO A 109 -11.14 6.36 -20.87
CA PRO A 109 -10.72 7.74 -20.62
C PRO A 109 -11.75 8.58 -19.87
N GLU A 110 -13.05 8.29 -20.04
CA GLU A 110 -14.13 8.93 -19.29
C GLU A 110 -14.21 8.48 -17.83
N GLY A 111 -13.65 7.32 -17.51
CA GLY A 111 -13.75 6.68 -16.20
C GLY A 111 -14.99 5.78 -16.04
N GLU A 112 -14.94 4.92 -15.03
CA GLU A 112 -16.02 4.00 -14.67
C GLU A 112 -16.90 4.63 -13.58
N PRO A 113 -18.23 4.78 -13.78
CA PRO A 113 -19.11 5.38 -12.78
C PRO A 113 -19.28 4.45 -11.56
N ILE A 114 -19.21 5.01 -10.35
CA ILE A 114 -19.36 4.26 -9.09
C ILE A 114 -20.57 4.67 -8.25
N GLY A 115 -21.43 5.53 -8.80
CA GLY A 115 -22.61 6.06 -8.12
C GLY A 115 -22.28 7.07 -7.01
N GLU A 116 -23.28 7.45 -6.23
CA GLU A 116 -23.10 8.36 -5.10
C GLU A 116 -22.40 7.65 -3.93
N LYS A 117 -21.61 8.41 -3.16
CA LYS A 117 -21.00 7.96 -1.88
C LYS A 117 -20.23 6.63 -1.99
N LEU A 118 -19.57 6.38 -3.12
CA LEU A 118 -18.67 5.24 -3.32
C LEU A 118 -19.31 3.84 -3.26
N GLN A 119 -20.63 3.72 -3.40
CA GLN A 119 -21.34 2.44 -3.29
C GLN A 119 -20.85 1.37 -4.28
N GLY A 120 -20.46 1.77 -5.50
CA GLY A 120 -19.93 0.86 -6.51
C GLY A 120 -18.43 0.57 -6.40
N LEU A 121 -17.72 1.20 -5.45
CA LEU A 121 -16.25 1.21 -5.44
C LEU A 121 -15.66 -0.18 -5.22
N SER A 122 -16.19 -1.02 -4.32
CA SER A 122 -15.67 -2.38 -4.10
C SER A 122 -15.67 -3.21 -5.38
N LYS A 123 -16.78 -3.20 -6.13
CA LYS A 123 -16.92 -3.95 -7.39
C LYS A 123 -15.97 -3.44 -8.47
N VAL A 124 -15.81 -2.12 -8.58
CA VAL A 124 -14.85 -1.53 -9.51
C VAL A 124 -13.43 -1.91 -9.12
N MET A 125 -13.07 -1.82 -7.83
CA MET A 125 -11.75 -2.22 -7.34
C MET A 125 -11.41 -3.69 -7.67
N GLU A 126 -12.37 -4.61 -7.54
CA GLU A 126 -12.19 -6.01 -7.92
C GLU A 126 -11.97 -6.20 -9.42
N SER A 127 -12.77 -5.53 -10.25
CA SER A 127 -12.62 -5.50 -11.71
C SER A 127 -11.23 -4.99 -12.11
N LEU A 128 -10.80 -3.88 -11.51
CA LEU A 128 -9.50 -3.27 -11.74
C LEU A 128 -8.34 -4.17 -11.32
N SER A 129 -8.44 -4.80 -10.15
CA SER A 129 -7.44 -5.77 -9.68
C SER A 129 -7.30 -6.94 -10.66
N LYS A 130 -8.42 -7.50 -11.14
CA LYS A 130 -8.40 -8.55 -12.16
C LYS A 130 -7.77 -8.09 -13.47
N LYS A 131 -8.12 -6.89 -13.95
CA LYS A 131 -7.51 -6.28 -15.15
C LYS A 131 -6.00 -6.10 -14.97
N ALA A 132 -5.55 -5.67 -13.79
CA ALA A 132 -4.14 -5.49 -13.47
C ALA A 132 -3.38 -6.83 -13.43
N TYR A 133 -3.91 -7.86 -12.76
CA TYR A 133 -3.28 -9.19 -12.73
C TYR A 133 -3.17 -9.84 -14.12
N ASN A 134 -4.14 -9.62 -15.00
CA ASN A 134 -4.08 -10.10 -16.39
C ASN A 134 -2.93 -9.46 -17.21
N ARG A 135 -2.37 -8.33 -16.75
CA ARG A 135 -1.25 -7.64 -17.40
C ARG A 135 0.11 -8.00 -16.78
N LEU A 136 0.11 -8.52 -15.56
CA LEU A 136 1.33 -8.85 -14.84
C LEU A 136 1.73 -10.31 -15.11
N PRO A 137 3.02 -10.65 -14.99
CA PRO A 137 3.45 -12.04 -14.93
C PRO A 137 2.75 -12.79 -13.79
N SER A 138 2.51 -14.10 -13.98
CA SER A 138 1.66 -14.90 -13.08
C SER A 138 2.16 -14.97 -11.62
N ASP A 139 3.45 -14.74 -11.40
CA ASP A 139 4.13 -14.76 -10.10
C ASP A 139 4.25 -13.37 -9.45
N THR A 140 3.81 -12.31 -10.14
CA THR A 140 3.96 -10.94 -9.67
C THR A 140 2.70 -10.46 -8.95
N LEU A 141 2.87 -9.98 -7.71
CA LEU A 141 1.77 -9.50 -6.88
C LEU A 141 1.77 -7.97 -6.79
N ILE A 142 0.59 -7.37 -6.90
CA ILE A 142 0.38 -5.96 -6.58
C ILE A 142 0.57 -5.79 -5.08
N LYS A 143 1.53 -4.95 -4.69
CA LYS A 143 1.87 -4.74 -3.27
C LYS A 143 1.07 -3.59 -2.66
N SER A 144 0.91 -2.51 -3.43
CA SER A 144 0.29 -1.27 -2.96
C SER A 144 -0.77 -0.75 -3.93
N ILE A 145 -1.73 -0.02 -3.37
CA ILE A 145 -2.76 0.70 -4.11
C ILE A 145 -2.76 2.15 -3.63
N GLN A 146 -2.58 3.08 -4.56
CA GLN A 146 -2.61 4.52 -4.32
C GLN A 146 -3.99 5.05 -4.70
N CYS A 147 -4.78 5.42 -3.70
CA CYS A 147 -6.14 5.90 -3.89
C CYS A 147 -6.17 7.44 -3.81
N PHE A 148 -6.35 8.09 -4.96
CA PHE A 148 -6.55 9.53 -5.05
C PHE A 148 -8.02 9.86 -4.88
N LEU A 149 -8.34 10.64 -3.84
CA LEU A 149 -9.70 10.96 -3.46
C LEU A 149 -9.89 12.47 -3.39
N PRO A 150 -11.10 12.96 -3.73
CA PRO A 150 -11.48 14.32 -3.40
C PRO A 150 -11.36 14.53 -1.89
N THR A 151 -10.89 15.70 -1.48
CA THR A 151 -10.66 16.07 -0.07
C THR A 151 -11.87 15.80 0.81
N LYS A 152 -13.06 16.07 0.29
CA LYS A 152 -14.34 15.84 1.00
C LYS A 152 -14.61 14.36 1.31
N LEU A 153 -14.02 13.44 0.56
CA LEU A 153 -14.20 11.99 0.76
C LEU A 153 -13.14 11.39 1.68
N ILE A 154 -11.93 11.97 1.78
CA ILE A 154 -10.83 11.43 2.61
C ILE A 154 -11.22 11.35 4.09
N ALA A 155 -11.89 12.36 4.61
CA ALA A 155 -12.33 12.40 6.00
C ALA A 155 -13.49 11.43 6.30
N LEU A 156 -14.28 11.08 5.28
CA LEU A 156 -15.54 10.35 5.42
C LEU A 156 -15.44 8.87 5.04
N THR A 157 -14.38 8.49 4.32
CA THR A 157 -14.27 7.16 3.72
C THR A 157 -13.14 6.35 4.34
N SER A 158 -13.41 5.07 4.60
CA SER A 158 -12.40 4.07 5.00
C SER A 158 -12.15 3.10 3.84
N ILE A 159 -11.42 3.53 2.81
CA ILE A 159 -11.17 2.70 1.61
C ILE A 159 -10.44 1.41 1.96
N ASP A 160 -9.55 1.46 2.95
CA ASP A 160 -8.87 0.28 3.47
C ASP A 160 -9.82 -0.76 4.08
N ARG A 161 -11.02 -0.34 4.52
CA ARG A 161 -12.03 -1.25 5.09
C ARG A 161 -13.04 -1.79 4.08
N LEU A 162 -12.92 -1.43 2.79
CA LEU A 162 -13.75 -2.04 1.76
C LEU A 162 -13.53 -3.56 1.76
N VAL A 163 -14.58 -4.33 1.52
CA VAL A 163 -14.53 -5.80 1.52
C VAL A 163 -14.17 -6.30 0.12
N CYS A 164 -13.36 -7.36 0.07
CA CYS A 164 -13.17 -8.17 -1.15
C CYS A 164 -14.31 -9.18 -1.27
N GLU A 165 -15.38 -8.83 -1.98
CA GLU A 165 -16.62 -9.60 -2.10
C GLU A 165 -16.39 -11.00 -2.72
N ASN A 166 -15.43 -11.14 -3.64
CA ASN A 166 -15.18 -12.38 -4.40
C ASN A 166 -14.25 -13.41 -3.71
N LYS A 167 -14.02 -13.31 -2.39
CA LYS A 167 -13.16 -14.24 -1.63
C LYS A 167 -13.97 -15.02 -0.59
N VAL A 168 -13.58 -16.26 -0.31
CA VAL A 168 -14.26 -17.13 0.66
C VAL A 168 -14.34 -16.50 2.05
N VAL A 169 -13.23 -15.92 2.51
CA VAL A 169 -13.12 -15.28 3.84
C VAL A 169 -13.29 -13.76 3.78
N GLN A 170 -13.61 -13.19 2.62
CA GLN A 170 -13.91 -11.76 2.42
C GLN A 170 -13.02 -10.78 3.21
N PRO A 171 -11.68 -10.78 3.01
CA PRO A 171 -10.79 -9.86 3.70
C PRO A 171 -11.05 -8.42 3.25
N THR A 172 -10.59 -7.46 4.05
CA THR A 172 -10.60 -6.06 3.64
C THR A 172 -9.46 -5.76 2.65
N TRP A 173 -9.62 -4.72 1.82
CA TRP A 173 -8.55 -4.28 0.93
C TRP A 173 -7.28 -3.88 1.70
N GLY A 174 -7.43 -3.28 2.88
CA GLY A 174 -6.34 -2.82 3.74
C GLY A 174 -5.57 -3.93 4.47
N SER A 175 -6.15 -5.11 4.66
CA SER A 175 -5.45 -6.29 5.19
C SER A 175 -4.66 -7.03 4.09
N GLU A 176 -5.08 -6.87 2.84
CA GLU A 176 -4.47 -7.52 1.67
C GLU A 176 -3.39 -6.66 1.02
N TYR A 177 -3.59 -5.35 0.94
CA TYR A 177 -2.75 -4.41 0.20
C TYR A 177 -2.31 -3.23 1.06
N GLU A 178 -1.17 -2.63 0.69
CA GLU A 178 -0.75 -1.34 1.24
C GLU A 178 -1.61 -0.24 0.60
N ILE A 179 -2.72 0.11 1.28
CA ILE A 179 -3.65 1.16 0.84
C ILE A 179 -3.16 2.52 1.34
N ASN A 180 -2.84 3.39 0.38
CA ASN A 180 -2.37 4.75 0.59
C ASN A 180 -3.40 5.75 0.07
N VAL A 181 -3.89 6.64 0.93
CA VAL A 181 -4.82 7.70 0.53
C VAL A 181 -4.05 8.93 0.10
N ARG A 182 -4.57 9.63 -0.92
CA ARG A 182 -3.95 10.79 -1.57
C ARG A 182 -5.03 11.79 -2.00
N PHE A 183 -4.65 13.05 -2.21
CA PHE A 183 -5.58 14.06 -2.71
C PHE A 183 -5.68 14.00 -4.23
N SER A 184 -6.88 13.86 -4.80
CA SER A 184 -7.08 13.91 -6.25
C SER A 184 -6.82 15.31 -6.82
N GLU A 185 -7.02 16.35 -6.02
CA GLU A 185 -6.75 17.75 -6.38
C GLU A 185 -5.27 18.00 -6.70
N ARG A 186 -4.36 17.12 -6.27
CA ARG A 186 -2.94 17.22 -6.63
C ARG A 186 -2.62 16.71 -8.04
N LEU A 187 -3.58 16.04 -8.67
CA LEU A 187 -3.48 15.60 -10.06
C LEU A 187 -3.81 16.72 -11.05
N SER A 188 -4.60 17.73 -10.65
CA SER A 188 -4.78 18.93 -11.48
C SER A 188 -3.51 19.77 -11.42
N GLY A 189 -2.70 19.74 -12.48
CA GLY A 189 -1.44 20.46 -12.52
C GLY A 189 -1.59 21.98 -12.46
N GLY A 190 -0.51 22.67 -12.08
CA GLY A 190 -0.31 24.09 -12.40
C GLY A 190 -0.69 25.12 -11.34
N ASP A 191 -1.13 24.72 -10.14
CA ASP A 191 -1.40 25.67 -9.04
C ASP A 191 -0.27 25.73 -7.99
N GLU A 192 -0.32 26.76 -7.14
CA GLU A 192 0.68 26.98 -6.08
C GLU A 192 0.71 25.83 -5.06
N ARG A 193 -0.44 25.19 -4.82
CA ARG A 193 -0.60 24.10 -3.84
C ARG A 193 0.16 22.86 -4.32
N VAL A 194 0.08 22.53 -5.62
CA VAL A 194 0.84 21.45 -6.25
C VAL A 194 2.34 21.74 -6.20
N ASN A 195 2.78 22.96 -6.47
CA ASN A 195 4.19 23.34 -6.38
C ASN A 195 4.75 23.21 -4.96
N ARG A 196 3.95 23.63 -3.97
CA ARG A 196 4.28 23.50 -2.54
C ARG A 196 4.36 22.04 -2.14
N TRP A 197 3.38 21.23 -2.53
CA TRP A 197 3.38 19.79 -2.30
C TRP A 197 4.59 19.10 -2.92
N ARG A 198 4.93 19.38 -4.19
CA ARG A 198 6.13 18.82 -4.83
C ARG A 198 7.41 19.20 -4.09
N SER A 199 7.52 20.45 -3.66
CA SER A 199 8.69 20.93 -2.90
C SER A 199 8.82 20.20 -1.56
N LYS A 200 7.74 20.08 -0.80
CA LYS A 200 7.72 19.33 0.48
C LYS A 200 7.88 17.82 0.27
N GLY A 201 7.37 17.31 -0.85
CA GLY A 201 7.48 15.92 -1.27
C GLY A 201 8.92 15.49 -1.53
N LYS A 202 9.77 16.38 -2.09
CA LYS A 202 11.21 16.14 -2.24
C LYS A 202 11.88 15.90 -0.89
N VAL A 203 11.64 16.79 0.08
CA VAL A 203 12.14 16.66 1.46
C VAL A 203 11.61 15.40 2.14
N PHE A 204 10.33 15.09 1.95
CA PHE A 204 9.74 13.84 2.45
C PHE A 204 10.46 12.60 1.89
N ARG A 205 10.80 12.59 0.60
CA ARG A 205 11.53 11.48 -0.03
C ARG A 205 12.93 11.29 0.54
N GLU A 206 13.64 12.38 0.84
CA GLU A 206 14.97 12.33 1.49
C GLU A 206 14.91 11.65 2.87
N LYS A 207 13.78 11.77 3.57
CA LYS A 207 13.55 11.20 4.90
C LYS A 207 13.07 9.74 4.91
N LEU A 208 12.85 9.12 3.75
CA LEU A 208 12.24 7.77 3.67
C LEU A 208 13.02 6.70 4.44
N LYS A 209 14.34 6.82 4.53
CA LYS A 209 15.20 5.87 5.26
C LYS A 209 15.33 6.17 6.75
N GLU A 210 14.84 7.33 7.21
CA GLU A 210 14.88 7.73 8.62
C GLU A 210 13.80 7.01 9.45
N GLN A 211 14.01 6.93 10.76
CA GLN A 211 13.06 6.31 11.69
C GLN A 211 11.76 7.11 11.76
N SER A 212 10.62 6.43 11.62
CA SER A 212 9.32 7.11 11.46
C SER A 212 8.97 7.97 12.68
N ASN A 213 9.30 7.50 13.89
CA ASN A 213 9.05 8.23 15.13
C ASN A 213 9.85 9.53 15.28
N LEU A 214 10.97 9.69 14.56
CA LEU A 214 11.75 10.94 14.52
C LEU A 214 11.19 11.95 13.52
N ILE A 215 10.43 11.47 12.53
CA ILE A 215 9.89 12.28 11.44
C ILE A 215 8.44 12.70 11.69
N LEU A 216 7.60 11.79 12.19
CA LEU A 216 6.19 12.07 12.47
C LEU A 216 6.03 12.89 13.75
N SER A 217 5.74 14.17 13.57
CA SER A 217 5.47 15.09 14.67
C SER A 217 3.99 15.10 15.05
N PRO A 218 3.66 15.21 16.35
CA PRO A 218 2.27 15.34 16.77
C PRO A 218 1.65 16.63 16.22
N LEU A 219 0.41 16.54 15.76
CA LEU A 219 -0.34 17.69 15.26
C LEU A 219 -1.10 18.39 16.39
N ASP A 220 -0.83 19.68 16.60
CA ASP A 220 -1.72 20.55 17.37
C ASP A 220 -2.83 21.09 16.46
N ASN A 221 -4.04 20.57 16.61
CA ASN A 221 -5.22 20.95 15.84
C ASN A 221 -6.21 21.85 16.61
N SER A 222 -5.82 22.34 17.79
CA SER A 222 -6.67 23.18 18.65
C SER A 222 -7.12 24.48 17.97
N ASN A 223 -6.26 25.05 17.11
CA ASN A 223 -6.52 26.28 16.36
C ASN A 223 -6.18 26.11 14.87
N PRO A 224 -7.20 26.01 13.99
CA PRO A 224 -7.00 25.82 12.55
C PRO A 224 -6.14 26.90 11.87
N LYS A 225 -6.21 28.16 12.31
CA LYS A 225 -5.40 29.25 11.73
C LYS A 225 -3.93 29.10 12.09
N ARG A 226 -3.65 28.82 13.37
CA ARG A 226 -2.28 28.57 13.85
C ARG A 226 -1.69 27.34 13.17
N LEU A 227 -2.49 26.29 13.04
CA LEU A 227 -2.12 25.07 12.33
C LEU A 227 -1.80 25.34 10.85
N TYR A 228 -2.65 26.10 10.15
CA TYR A 228 -2.41 26.46 8.76
C TYR A 228 -1.07 27.21 8.59
N LEU A 229 -0.81 28.22 9.42
CA LEU A 229 0.43 28.99 9.35
C LEU A 229 1.66 28.14 9.68
N SER A 230 1.60 27.31 10.72
CA SER A 230 2.74 26.45 11.10
C SER A 230 3.06 25.42 10.02
N LEU A 231 2.04 24.80 9.42
CA LEU A 231 2.24 23.85 8.34
C LEU A 231 2.69 24.54 7.05
N LEU A 232 2.25 25.77 6.79
CA LEU A 232 2.69 26.54 5.62
C LEU A 232 4.21 26.74 5.64
N GLU A 233 4.76 27.17 6.77
CA GLU A 233 6.19 27.41 6.99
C GLU A 233 7.03 26.13 7.12
N ALA A 234 6.43 25.03 7.59
CA ALA A 234 7.16 23.79 7.82
C ALA A 234 7.56 23.09 6.51
N ASN A 235 8.86 22.84 6.36
CA ASN A 235 9.41 22.16 5.19
C ASN A 235 9.35 20.63 5.36
N GLY A 236 8.63 19.93 4.47
CA GLY A 236 8.52 18.47 4.50
C GLY A 236 7.94 17.88 5.80
N ALA A 237 6.99 18.59 6.43
CA ALA A 237 6.35 18.13 7.66
C ALA A 237 5.58 16.81 7.45
N CYS A 238 5.73 15.91 8.40
CA CYS A 238 5.09 14.61 8.46
C CYS A 238 4.36 14.51 9.80
N LEU A 239 3.09 14.14 9.79
CA LEU A 239 2.21 14.36 10.94
C LEU A 239 1.66 13.06 11.51
N LYS A 240 1.54 12.99 12.83
CA LYS A 240 0.69 12.01 13.52
C LYS A 240 -0.42 12.71 14.28
N VAL A 241 -1.63 12.17 14.21
CA VAL A 241 -2.82 12.73 14.83
C VAL A 241 -3.52 11.64 15.65
N PRO A 242 -3.40 11.67 16.99
CA PRO A 242 -4.04 10.67 17.84
C PRO A 242 -5.54 10.55 17.62
N MET A 243 -6.22 11.66 17.30
CA MET A 243 -7.64 11.69 17.00
C MET A 243 -8.02 12.99 16.27
N TRP A 244 -8.94 12.93 15.32
CA TRP A 244 -9.61 14.13 14.83
C TRP A 244 -10.78 14.50 15.74
N GLU A 245 -10.75 15.68 16.36
CA GLU A 245 -11.93 16.24 17.01
C GLU A 245 -12.76 17.02 15.99
N SER A 246 -14.04 16.64 15.78
CA SER A 246 -15.16 17.38 15.15
C SER A 246 -14.94 18.26 13.87
N LYS A 247 -13.74 18.29 13.27
CA LYS A 247 -13.31 19.21 12.20
C LYS A 247 -12.42 18.54 11.15
N SER A 248 -12.66 17.26 10.89
CA SER A 248 -11.83 16.46 9.97
C SER A 248 -11.74 17.09 8.57
N GLU A 249 -12.83 17.61 8.01
CA GLU A 249 -12.84 18.26 6.69
C GLU A 249 -11.94 19.51 6.62
N GLN A 250 -12.06 20.41 7.61
CA GLN A 250 -11.24 21.63 7.65
C GLN A 250 -9.75 21.29 7.73
N ILE A 251 -9.41 20.23 8.47
CA ILE A 251 -8.01 19.85 8.59
C ILE A 251 -7.50 19.19 7.32
N MET A 252 -8.30 18.33 6.67
CA MET A 252 -7.93 17.77 5.35
C MET A 252 -7.69 18.88 4.31
N LEU A 253 -8.51 19.93 4.32
CA LEU A 253 -8.28 21.12 3.50
C LEU A 253 -6.95 21.81 3.84
N ILE A 254 -6.65 22.01 5.13
CA ILE A 254 -5.36 22.57 5.53
C ILE A 254 -4.19 21.70 5.04
N LEU A 255 -4.27 20.37 5.14
CA LEU A 255 -3.23 19.45 4.67
C LEU A 255 -3.05 19.52 3.15
N LEU A 256 -4.15 19.62 2.39
CA LEU A 256 -4.13 19.84 0.95
C LEU A 256 -3.42 21.16 0.62
N GLU A 257 -3.93 22.26 1.15
CA GLU A 257 -3.47 23.63 0.86
C GLU A 257 -2.02 23.86 1.25
N THR A 258 -1.58 23.33 2.39
CA THR A 258 -0.19 23.48 2.88
C THR A 258 0.78 22.48 2.25
N GLY A 259 0.30 21.58 1.39
CA GLY A 259 1.14 20.66 0.64
C GLY A 259 1.76 19.53 1.48
N ILE A 260 1.08 19.10 2.55
CA ILE A 260 1.59 18.04 3.43
C ILE A 260 1.63 16.69 2.70
N PRO A 261 2.78 16.02 2.61
CA PRO A 261 2.92 14.74 1.91
C PRO A 261 2.52 13.54 2.77
N LEU A 262 2.57 13.64 4.09
CA LEU A 262 2.31 12.51 4.98
C LEU A 262 1.55 12.90 6.25
N ALA A 263 0.47 12.15 6.52
CA ALA A 263 -0.25 12.21 7.79
C ALA A 263 -0.76 10.82 8.19
N LEU A 264 -0.60 10.44 9.45
CA LEU A 264 -1.13 9.23 10.06
C LEU A 264 -2.13 9.60 11.15
N TRP A 265 -3.31 8.98 11.16
CA TRP A 265 -4.32 9.28 12.18
C TRP A 265 -5.22 8.11 12.51
N LEU A 266 -5.90 8.22 13.65
CA LEU A 266 -7.04 7.38 13.99
C LEU A 266 -8.35 8.03 13.56
N ARG A 267 -9.18 7.25 12.86
CA ARG A 267 -10.53 7.66 12.49
C ARG A 267 -11.45 7.73 13.70
N GLN A 268 -11.32 6.76 14.60
CA GLN A 268 -12.11 6.61 15.82
C GLN A 268 -11.22 6.05 16.93
N LYS A 269 -11.66 6.24 18.17
CA LYS A 269 -11.02 5.64 19.34
C LYS A 269 -11.36 4.14 19.37
N PRO A 270 -10.38 3.22 19.30
CA PRO A 270 -10.66 1.80 19.52
C PRO A 270 -11.21 1.56 20.92
N GLU A 271 -12.16 0.65 21.06
CA GLU A 271 -12.74 0.30 22.36
C GLU A 271 -11.68 -0.27 23.31
N GLY A 272 -11.73 0.12 24.58
CA GLY A 272 -10.75 -0.33 25.59
C GLY A 272 -9.35 0.26 25.44
N LEU A 273 -9.09 1.12 24.44
CA LEU A 273 -7.77 1.74 24.28
C LEU A 273 -7.59 2.92 25.24
N ASP A 274 -6.63 2.82 26.15
CA ASP A 274 -6.34 3.89 27.12
C ASP A 274 -5.79 5.16 26.45
N CYS A 275 -4.78 5.02 25.60
CA CYS A 275 -4.06 6.14 25.00
C CYS A 275 -3.82 5.94 23.49
N CYS A 276 -4.53 6.75 22.68
CA CYS A 276 -4.38 6.75 21.22
C CYS A 276 -2.98 7.17 20.76
N ALA A 277 -2.34 8.11 21.45
CA ALA A 277 -1.00 8.58 21.09
C ALA A 277 0.04 7.47 21.25
N THR A 278 0.04 6.76 22.39
CA THR A 278 0.95 5.64 22.65
C THR A 278 0.73 4.50 21.64
N ALA A 279 -0.51 4.23 21.27
CA ALA A 279 -0.82 3.19 20.30
C ALA A 279 -0.29 3.51 18.89
N LEU A 280 -0.39 4.77 18.45
CA LEU A 280 0.27 5.23 17.22
C LEU A 280 1.80 5.15 17.33
N ASP A 281 2.36 5.55 18.49
CA ASP A 281 3.80 5.49 18.74
C ASP A 281 4.36 4.07 18.59
N ASN A 282 3.62 3.07 19.07
CA ASN A 282 4.00 1.68 18.92
C ASN A 282 4.13 1.23 17.46
N ILE A 283 3.31 1.77 16.55
CA ILE A 283 3.37 1.44 15.12
C ILE A 283 4.58 2.14 14.47
N ILE A 284 4.78 3.43 14.74
CA ILE A 284 5.82 4.24 14.08
C ILE A 284 7.23 3.94 14.62
N CYS A 285 7.37 3.45 15.86
CA CYS A 285 8.68 3.10 16.43
C CYS A 285 9.27 1.80 15.86
N GLN A 286 8.49 1.01 15.11
CA GLN A 286 8.92 -0.29 14.59
C GLN A 286 9.64 -0.22 13.25
N CYS A 287 9.63 0.94 12.59
CA CYS A 287 10.06 1.03 11.19
C CYS A 287 10.63 2.39 10.79
N ASN A 288 11.44 2.36 9.73
CA ASN A 288 11.72 3.56 8.95
C ASN A 288 10.49 3.98 8.14
N LEU A 289 10.50 5.25 7.71
CA LEU A 289 9.33 5.88 7.10
C LEU A 289 8.85 5.12 5.85
N GLU A 290 9.78 4.65 5.00
CA GLU A 290 9.50 3.85 3.81
C GLU A 290 8.69 2.58 4.09
N LYS A 291 8.89 1.95 5.26
CA LYS A 291 8.19 0.71 5.63
C LYS A 291 6.91 0.95 6.44
N LEU A 292 6.52 2.21 6.66
CA LEU A 292 5.31 2.56 7.40
C LEU A 292 4.02 2.02 6.73
N PRO A 293 3.80 2.14 5.40
CA PRO A 293 2.60 1.57 4.75
C PRO A 293 2.48 0.06 4.98
N HIS A 294 3.61 -0.64 4.94
CA HIS A 294 3.68 -2.08 5.21
C HIS A 294 3.26 -2.42 6.65
N HIS A 295 3.78 -1.70 7.65
CA HIS A 295 3.44 -1.94 9.06
C HIS A 295 1.96 -1.64 9.34
N ILE A 296 1.39 -0.63 8.70
CA ILE A 296 -0.05 -0.35 8.79
C ILE A 296 -0.88 -1.48 8.19
N LYS A 297 -0.49 -2.04 7.04
CA LYS A 297 -1.12 -3.23 6.46
C LYS A 297 -1.05 -4.43 7.43
N VAL A 298 0.10 -4.68 8.03
CA VAL A 298 0.27 -5.77 9.01
C VAL A 298 -0.66 -5.57 10.21
N SER A 299 -0.74 -4.36 10.75
CA SER A 299 -1.66 -4.02 11.85
C SER A 299 -3.13 -4.20 11.46
N ARG A 300 -3.52 -3.83 10.23
CA ARG A 300 -4.87 -4.07 9.70
C ARG A 300 -5.19 -5.55 9.55
N ARG A 301 -4.21 -6.36 9.14
CA ARG A 301 -4.37 -7.83 9.03
C ARG A 301 -4.59 -8.47 10.39
N GLN A 302 -3.79 -8.11 11.39
CA GLN A 302 -3.97 -8.57 12.77
C GLN A 302 -5.36 -8.21 13.30
N ALA A 303 -5.80 -6.97 13.05
CA ALA A 303 -7.13 -6.51 13.44
C ALA A 303 -8.27 -7.33 12.79
N TRP A 304 -8.08 -7.76 11.55
CA TRP A 304 -9.03 -8.59 10.82
C TRP A 304 -9.08 -10.02 11.37
N GLU A 305 -7.93 -10.59 11.77
CA GLU A 305 -7.84 -11.93 12.38
C GLU A 305 -8.47 -11.99 13.78
N GLU A 306 -8.43 -10.89 14.54
CA GLU A 306 -9.01 -10.81 15.89
C GLU A 306 -10.54 -10.60 15.91
N GLU A 307 -11.16 -10.30 14.76
CA GLU A 307 -12.60 -9.99 14.63
C GLU A 307 -13.14 -8.96 15.66
N SER A 308 -12.30 -8.04 16.13
CA SER A 308 -12.64 -7.09 17.19
C SER A 308 -12.35 -5.64 16.80
N ASP A 309 -13.28 -4.73 17.12
CA ASP A 309 -13.10 -3.29 16.91
C ASP A 309 -12.16 -2.62 17.94
N THR A 310 -11.61 -3.40 18.88
CA THR A 310 -10.62 -2.95 19.87
C THR A 310 -9.23 -2.75 19.28
N HIS A 311 -8.90 -3.45 18.18
CA HIS A 311 -7.57 -3.40 17.60
C HIS A 311 -7.38 -2.11 16.78
N ILE A 312 -6.30 -1.38 17.04
CA ILE A 312 -5.99 -0.09 16.40
C ILE A 312 -5.98 -0.17 14.87
N GLY A 313 -5.58 -1.31 14.30
CA GLY A 313 -5.54 -1.56 12.86
C GLY A 313 -6.86 -1.25 12.13
N ASN A 314 -8.02 -1.45 12.78
CA ASN A 314 -9.34 -1.14 12.20
C ASN A 314 -9.61 0.36 12.05
N HIS A 315 -8.80 1.20 12.71
CA HIS A 315 -9.02 2.63 12.86
C HIS A 315 -7.93 3.49 12.20
N LEU A 316 -6.88 2.88 11.63
CA LEU A 316 -5.75 3.58 11.02
C LEU A 316 -6.05 4.12 9.62
N SER A 317 -5.79 5.41 9.43
CA SER A 317 -5.74 6.04 8.12
C SER A 317 -4.36 6.63 7.84
N LEU A 318 -3.92 6.51 6.58
CA LEU A 318 -2.64 7.01 6.12
C LEU A 318 -2.85 7.86 4.86
N LEU A 319 -2.50 9.15 4.96
CA LEU A 319 -2.18 9.99 3.81
C LEU A 319 -0.71 9.74 3.46
N TRP A 320 -0.46 9.24 2.26
CA TRP A 320 0.88 8.97 1.73
C TRP A 320 0.96 9.50 0.30
N ASP A 321 1.38 10.74 0.15
CA ASP A 321 1.20 11.48 -1.09
C ASP A 321 2.54 11.75 -1.80
N ASP A 322 3.05 10.69 -2.44
CA ASP A 322 4.32 10.70 -3.17
C ASP A 322 4.17 11.28 -4.59
N PHE A 323 4.75 12.45 -4.83
CA PHE A 323 4.62 13.17 -6.11
C PHE A 323 5.16 12.44 -7.34
N ASN A 324 5.99 11.40 -7.17
CA ASN A 324 6.52 10.63 -8.29
C ASN A 324 5.60 9.48 -8.73
N LEU A 325 4.70 9.00 -7.86
CA LEU A 325 3.75 7.94 -8.18
C LEU A 325 2.41 8.51 -8.64
N VAL A 326 2.42 9.28 -9.72
CA VAL A 326 1.20 9.87 -10.31
C VAL A 326 1.01 9.40 -11.75
N PRO A 327 -0.22 9.41 -12.28
CA PRO A 327 -0.44 9.17 -13.70
C PRO A 327 0.28 10.23 -14.56
N PRO A 328 0.67 9.91 -15.80
CA PRO A 328 1.23 10.87 -16.75
C PRO A 328 0.23 12.00 -17.02
N ALA A 329 0.73 13.23 -17.19
CA ALA A 329 -0.11 14.42 -17.37
C ALA A 329 -1.13 14.29 -18.52
N GLN A 330 -0.74 13.65 -19.63
CA GLN A 330 -1.60 13.41 -20.79
C GLN A 330 -2.86 12.57 -20.48
N GLN A 331 -2.83 11.77 -19.40
CA GLN A 331 -3.95 10.94 -18.96
C GLN A 331 -4.89 11.66 -17.99
N LEU A 332 -4.50 12.86 -17.53
CA LEU A 332 -5.25 13.69 -16.60
C LEU A 332 -6.04 14.79 -17.31
N GLU A 333 -5.73 15.05 -18.58
CA GLU A 333 -6.54 15.94 -19.42
C GLU A 333 -7.92 15.31 -19.59
N MET A 334 -8.95 15.93 -19.00
CA MET A 334 -10.32 15.52 -19.30
C MET A 334 -10.65 15.92 -20.73
N PRO A 335 -11.34 15.05 -21.51
CA PRO A 335 -11.88 15.46 -22.79
C PRO A 335 -12.76 16.69 -22.57
N LYS A 336 -12.49 17.75 -23.33
CA LYS A 336 -13.33 18.95 -23.29
C LYS A 336 -14.71 18.54 -23.82
N PRO A 337 -15.80 18.94 -23.12
CA PRO A 337 -17.16 18.64 -23.55
C PRO A 337 -17.48 19.21 -24.94
#